data_AF-A0A0P1GT03-F1
#
_entry.id   AF-A0A0P1GT03-F1
#
_cell.length_a   1.000
_cell.length_b   1.000
_cell.length_c   1.000
_cell.angle_alpha   90.00
_cell.angle_beta   90.00
_cell.angle_gamma   90.00
#
_symmetry.space_group_name_H-M   'P 1'
#
loop_
_entity.id
_entity.type
_entity.pdbx_description
1 polymer ?
#
loop_
_entity_poly.entity_id
_entity_poly.type
_entity_poly.pdbx_seq_one_letter_code
_entity_poly.pdbx_strand_id
1 'polypeptide(L)'
;MSESTFETQHSHEEAKAKSQDHAQSPYGRFFAMVGTSTALMFGLMYLNTYAFEHVYWSETRFYMTFVMGATMAIVMLTFMLGMYRNTTVNAAVFVGSAALFAGALWLVRSQETVQDESWMSAMIPHHSIAIMTSERAEITDPRVAALAKEIVHAQNREISEMRYLLADIATNGEAGSDWPLGASAGPASIDSLIQAVATPVIAGIRPAPLSTDEIARALGSSVACTFVRAVNADPILATDGSGQA
;
A
#
# COMPACT_ATOMS: atom_id res chain seq x y z
N MET A 1 21.93 70.08 -23.13
CA MET A 1 21.25 68.78 -22.92
C MET A 1 21.77 68.23 -21.62
N SER A 2 20.99 68.40 -20.56
CA SER A 2 21.39 68.22 -19.16
C SER A 2 21.40 66.75 -18.75
N GLU A 3 22.41 66.35 -17.95
CA GLU A 3 22.54 65.02 -17.30
C GLU A 3 21.25 64.52 -16.64
N SER A 4 20.40 65.44 -16.17
CA SER A 4 19.10 65.16 -15.57
C SER A 4 18.15 64.37 -16.50
N THR A 5 18.22 64.55 -17.82
CA THR A 5 17.32 63.82 -18.74
C THR A 5 17.78 62.38 -18.96
N PHE A 6 19.08 62.10 -18.81
CA PHE A 6 19.66 60.75 -18.97
C PHE A 6 19.41 59.87 -17.73
N GLU A 7 19.57 60.42 -16.52
CA GLU A 7 19.25 59.70 -15.27
C GLU A 7 17.75 59.36 -15.16
N THR A 8 16.87 60.26 -15.62
CA THR A 8 15.43 60.03 -15.56
C THR A 8 14.99 58.94 -16.55
N GLN A 9 15.66 58.80 -17.69
CA GLN A 9 15.34 57.78 -18.68
C GLN A 9 15.93 56.40 -18.31
N HIS A 10 17.15 56.36 -17.77
CA HIS A 10 17.79 55.13 -17.29
C HIS A 10 17.08 54.56 -16.06
N SER A 11 16.59 55.40 -15.15
CA SER A 11 15.79 54.97 -13.99
C SER A 11 14.40 54.45 -14.39
N HIS A 12 13.79 55.01 -15.44
CA HIS A 12 12.52 54.50 -15.99
C HIS A 12 12.70 53.18 -16.77
N GLU A 13 13.81 52.98 -17.48
CA GLU A 13 14.12 51.69 -18.14
C GLU A 13 14.54 50.61 -17.14
N GLU A 14 15.31 50.93 -16.11
CA GLU A 14 15.67 49.98 -15.04
C GLU A 14 14.46 49.59 -14.17
N ALA A 15 13.54 50.53 -13.90
CA ALA A 15 12.29 50.23 -13.20
C ALA A 15 11.34 49.36 -14.05
N LYS A 16 11.36 49.51 -15.38
CA LYS A 16 10.57 48.67 -16.30
C LYS A 16 11.20 47.29 -16.50
N ALA A 17 12.53 47.19 -16.47
CA ALA A 17 13.27 45.93 -16.55
C ALA A 17 13.18 45.11 -15.25
N LYS A 18 13.08 45.74 -14.07
CA LYS A 18 12.87 45.06 -12.78
C LYS A 18 11.42 44.63 -12.50
N SER A 19 10.45 45.04 -13.32
CA SER A 19 9.04 44.63 -13.19
C SER A 19 8.66 43.46 -14.11
N GLN A 20 9.63 42.74 -14.67
CA GLN A 20 9.40 41.46 -15.37
C GLN A 20 9.62 40.24 -14.45
N ASP A 21 9.59 40.45 -13.13
CA ASP A 21 9.78 39.40 -12.13
C ASP A 21 8.45 38.63 -11.89
N HIS A 22 8.29 37.53 -12.63
CA HIS A 22 7.35 36.41 -12.39
C HIS A 22 5.95 36.73 -11.81
N ALA A 23 5.16 37.59 -12.48
CA ALA A 23 3.71 37.58 -12.29
C ALA A 23 3.11 36.31 -12.94
N GLN A 24 3.27 35.16 -12.27
CA GLN A 24 2.65 33.89 -12.66
C GLN A 24 1.15 34.13 -12.90
N SER A 25 0.68 33.79 -14.11
CA SER A 25 -0.74 33.86 -14.48
C SER A 25 -1.60 33.20 -13.38
N PRO A 26 -2.77 33.76 -13.01
CA PRO A 26 -3.64 33.15 -12.00
C PRO A 26 -3.88 31.66 -12.24
N TYR A 27 -4.02 31.26 -13.51
CA TYR A 27 -4.14 29.86 -13.93
C TYR A 27 -2.85 29.05 -13.74
N GLY A 28 -1.68 29.64 -14.00
CA GLY A 28 -0.40 28.99 -13.75
C GLY A 28 -0.22 28.65 -12.27
N ARG A 29 -0.56 29.60 -11.38
CA ARG A 29 -0.56 29.35 -9.92
C ARG A 29 -1.56 28.28 -9.51
N PHE A 30 -2.76 28.27 -10.11
CA PHE A 30 -3.77 27.24 -9.87
C PHE A 30 -3.26 25.84 -10.20
N PHE A 31 -2.75 25.63 -11.41
CA PHE A 31 -2.24 24.32 -11.82
C PHE A 31 -1.00 23.90 -11.03
N ALA A 32 -0.12 24.85 -10.70
CA ALA A 32 1.02 24.59 -9.83
C ALA A 32 0.58 24.14 -8.43
N MET A 33 -0.42 24.81 -7.85
CA MET A 33 -0.97 24.44 -6.54
C MET A 33 -1.61 23.05 -6.59
N VAL A 34 -2.50 22.79 -7.55
CA VAL A 34 -3.15 21.48 -7.70
C VAL A 34 -2.12 20.37 -7.92
N GLY A 35 -1.18 20.56 -8.84
CA GLY A 35 -0.16 19.56 -9.16
C GLY A 35 0.77 19.28 -7.97
N THR A 36 1.25 20.33 -7.31
CA THR A 36 2.15 20.18 -6.14
C THR A 36 1.42 19.50 -4.98
N SER A 37 0.20 19.92 -4.66
CA SER A 37 -0.60 19.30 -3.60
C SER A 37 -0.92 17.83 -3.90
N THR A 38 -1.22 17.51 -5.16
CA THR A 38 -1.47 16.12 -5.60
C THR A 38 -0.21 15.25 -5.43
N ALA A 39 0.96 15.75 -5.84
CA ALA A 39 2.23 15.03 -5.69
C ALA A 39 2.62 14.84 -4.21
N LEU A 40 2.44 15.88 -3.39
CA LEU A 40 2.67 15.79 -1.94
C LEU A 40 1.73 14.77 -1.30
N MET A 41 0.43 14.82 -1.63
CA MET A 41 -0.55 13.85 -1.12
C MET A 41 -0.20 12.42 -1.49
N PHE A 42 0.28 12.17 -2.72
CA PHE A 42 0.76 10.84 -3.12
C PHE A 42 1.86 10.32 -2.20
N GLY A 43 2.85 11.15 -1.90
CA GLY A 43 3.93 10.79 -0.97
C GLY A 43 3.41 10.57 0.45
N LEU A 44 2.53 11.44 0.95
CA LEU A 44 1.96 11.35 2.30
C LEU A 44 1.14 10.06 2.51
N MET A 45 0.51 9.51 1.46
CA MET A 45 -0.24 8.24 1.56
C MET A 45 0.63 7.06 2.00
N TYR A 46 1.95 7.11 1.80
CA TYR A 46 2.86 6.05 2.22
C TYR A 46 3.23 6.10 3.71
N LEU A 47 3.02 7.25 4.38
CA LEU A 47 3.40 7.44 5.78
C LEU A 47 2.58 6.60 6.77
N ASN A 48 1.43 6.06 6.34
CA ASN A 48 0.58 5.22 7.17
C ASN A 48 1.01 3.73 7.17
N THR A 49 2.12 3.40 6.54
CA THR A 49 2.65 2.02 6.51
C THR A 49 3.35 1.72 7.85
N TYR A 50 3.05 0.58 8.49
CA TYR A 50 3.56 0.24 9.84
C TYR A 50 5.08 0.09 9.89
N ALA A 51 5.64 -0.57 8.87
CA ALA A 51 7.05 -0.91 8.80
C ALA A 51 7.63 -0.45 7.45
N PHE A 52 8.91 -0.07 7.42
CA PHE A 52 9.55 0.44 6.21
C PHE A 52 9.66 -0.63 5.11
N GLU A 53 9.87 -1.88 5.52
CA GLU A 53 9.89 -3.05 4.65
C GLU A 53 8.53 -3.37 4.02
N HIS A 54 7.44 -2.75 4.48
CA HIS A 54 6.10 -2.88 3.89
C HIS A 54 5.80 -1.77 2.87
N VAL A 55 6.77 -0.92 2.53
CA VAL A 55 6.60 0.15 1.54
C VAL A 55 6.78 -0.43 0.13
N TYR A 56 5.67 -0.61 -0.57
CA TYR A 56 5.62 -1.15 -1.94
C TYR A 56 4.85 -0.23 -2.88
N TRP A 57 5.25 -0.21 -4.16
CA TRP A 57 4.50 0.50 -5.21
C TRP A 57 3.06 -0.01 -5.30
N SER A 58 2.13 0.90 -5.62
CA SER A 58 0.71 0.56 -5.78
C SER A 58 0.05 1.41 -6.86
N GLU A 59 -0.42 0.74 -7.90
CA GLU A 59 -1.22 1.28 -9.00
C GLU A 59 -2.52 1.90 -8.48
N THR A 60 -3.20 1.23 -7.54
CA THR A 60 -4.41 1.74 -6.92
C THR A 60 -4.17 3.06 -6.20
N ARG A 61 -3.07 3.20 -5.44
CA ARG A 61 -2.70 4.48 -4.82
C ARG A 61 -2.42 5.54 -5.88
N PHE A 62 -1.66 5.18 -6.91
CA PHE A 62 -1.34 6.07 -8.02
C PHE A 62 -2.60 6.61 -8.70
N TYR A 63 -3.54 5.76 -9.10
CA TYR A 63 -4.80 6.17 -9.71
C TYR A 63 -5.68 6.99 -8.76
N MET A 64 -5.75 6.64 -7.47
CA MET A 64 -6.47 7.46 -6.49
C MET A 64 -5.90 8.87 -6.34
N THR A 65 -4.62 9.07 -6.61
CA THR A 65 -4.04 10.43 -6.66
C THR A 65 -4.72 11.30 -7.70
N PHE A 66 -5.04 10.77 -8.87
CA PHE A 66 -5.76 11.50 -9.92
C PHE A 66 -7.22 11.74 -9.56
N VAL A 67 -7.87 10.78 -8.91
CA VAL A 67 -9.25 10.96 -8.39
C VAL A 67 -9.30 12.12 -7.40
N MET A 68 -8.38 12.16 -6.42
CA MET A 68 -8.30 13.24 -5.44
C MET A 68 -7.89 14.57 -6.08
N GLY A 69 -6.87 14.57 -6.93
CA GLY A 69 -6.37 15.77 -7.62
C GLY A 69 -7.42 16.40 -8.53
N ALA A 70 -8.16 15.60 -9.31
CA ALA A 70 -9.25 16.06 -10.15
C ALA A 70 -10.41 16.64 -9.32
N THR A 71 -10.78 15.98 -8.22
CA THR A 71 -11.80 16.47 -7.30
C THR A 71 -11.41 17.81 -6.68
N MET A 72 -10.16 17.91 -6.21
CA MET A 72 -9.59 19.12 -5.64
C MET A 72 -9.58 20.28 -6.65
N ALA A 73 -9.21 20.02 -7.90
CA ALA A 73 -9.24 21.03 -8.96
C ALA A 73 -10.65 21.60 -9.19
N ILE A 74 -11.67 20.73 -9.26
CA ILE A 74 -13.08 21.12 -9.40
C ILE A 74 -13.52 21.98 -8.22
N VAL A 75 -13.25 21.52 -6.98
CA VAL A 75 -13.64 22.24 -5.75
C VAL A 75 -12.97 23.60 -5.70
N MET A 76 -11.64 23.66 -5.82
CA MET A 76 -10.88 24.91 -5.75
C MET A 76 -11.34 25.93 -6.80
N LEU A 77 -11.50 25.49 -8.05
CA LEU A 77 -11.94 26.38 -9.12
C LEU A 77 -13.35 26.93 -8.84
N THR A 78 -14.26 26.10 -8.32
CA THR A 78 -15.64 26.50 -7.97
C THR A 78 -15.66 27.63 -6.93
N PHE A 79 -14.88 27.50 -5.86
CA PHE A 79 -14.83 28.53 -4.80
C PHE A 79 -14.10 29.81 -5.23
N MET A 80 -13.22 29.72 -6.23
CA MET A 80 -12.36 30.83 -6.64
C MET A 80 -12.72 31.39 -8.02
N LEU A 81 -13.92 31.09 -8.55
CA LEU A 81 -14.35 31.51 -9.90
C LEU A 81 -14.16 33.01 -10.18
N GLY A 82 -14.33 33.87 -9.18
CA GLY A 82 -14.16 35.32 -9.33
C GLY A 82 -12.75 35.75 -9.73
N MET A 83 -11.72 34.93 -9.47
CA MET A 83 -10.33 35.18 -9.84
C MET A 83 -10.03 34.76 -11.29
N TYR A 84 -10.81 33.81 -11.82
CA TYR A 84 -10.56 33.12 -13.09
C TYR A 84 -11.54 33.59 -14.17
N ARG A 85 -11.18 34.67 -14.87
CA ARG A 85 -12.10 35.37 -15.78
C ARG A 85 -12.32 34.70 -17.14
N ASN A 86 -11.47 33.74 -17.53
CA ASN A 86 -11.58 33.06 -18.82
C ASN A 86 -12.51 31.83 -18.71
N THR A 87 -13.75 31.99 -19.18
CA THR A 87 -14.77 30.95 -19.13
C THR A 87 -14.40 29.70 -19.93
N THR A 88 -13.68 29.85 -21.05
CA THR A 88 -13.20 28.73 -21.86
C THR A 88 -12.19 27.87 -21.10
N VAL A 89 -11.22 28.51 -20.42
CA VAL A 89 -10.23 27.78 -19.60
C VAL A 89 -10.91 27.13 -18.41
N ASN A 90 -11.86 27.81 -17.76
CA ASN A 90 -12.61 27.23 -16.64
C ASN A 90 -13.40 25.99 -17.08
N ALA A 91 -14.10 26.08 -18.21
CA ALA A 91 -14.85 24.96 -18.78
C ALA A 91 -13.90 23.79 -19.13
N ALA A 92 -12.74 24.08 -19.72
CA ALA A 92 -11.72 23.06 -20.01
C ALA A 92 -11.22 22.37 -18.74
N VAL A 93 -10.99 23.11 -17.64
CA VAL A 93 -10.60 22.52 -16.36
C VAL A 93 -11.69 21.63 -15.79
N PHE A 94 -12.95 22.07 -15.79
CA PHE A 94 -14.07 21.24 -15.29
C PHE A 94 -14.24 19.96 -16.10
N VAL A 95 -14.31 20.06 -17.43
CA VAL A 95 -14.49 18.90 -18.32
C VAL A 95 -13.28 17.97 -18.24
N GLY A 96 -12.06 18.53 -18.28
CA GLY A 96 -10.82 17.75 -18.16
C GLY A 96 -10.72 17.02 -16.82
N SER A 97 -11.06 17.69 -15.72
CA SER A 97 -11.05 17.08 -14.38
C SER A 97 -12.13 16.01 -14.24
N ALA A 98 -13.34 16.24 -14.76
CA ALA A 98 -14.42 15.26 -14.74
C ALA A 98 -14.06 13.99 -15.55
N ALA A 99 -13.46 14.17 -16.73
CA ALA A 99 -12.97 13.07 -17.55
C ALA A 99 -11.83 12.29 -16.87
N LEU A 100 -10.85 13.00 -16.31
CA LEU A 100 -9.74 12.41 -15.55
C LEU A 100 -10.26 11.63 -14.33
N PHE A 101 -11.21 12.20 -13.59
CA PHE A 101 -11.85 11.54 -12.46
C PHE A 101 -12.54 10.25 -12.88
N ALA A 102 -13.37 10.29 -13.92
CA ALA A 102 -14.11 9.13 -14.40
C ALA A 102 -13.16 8.01 -14.87
N GLY A 103 -12.12 8.35 -15.64
CA GLY A 103 -11.12 7.40 -16.11
C GLY A 103 -10.32 6.77 -14.97
N ALA A 104 -9.83 7.60 -14.03
CA ALA A 104 -9.07 7.10 -12.88
C ALA A 104 -9.94 6.26 -11.94
N LEU A 105 -11.19 6.67 -11.69
CA LEU A 105 -12.14 5.90 -10.89
C LEU A 105 -12.46 4.56 -11.54
N TRP A 106 -12.61 4.52 -12.86
CA TRP A 106 -12.81 3.28 -13.59
C TRP A 106 -11.61 2.34 -13.46
N LEU A 107 -10.38 2.84 -13.56
CA LEU A 107 -9.17 2.03 -13.32
C LEU A 107 -9.12 1.46 -11.91
N VAL A 108 -9.36 2.31 -10.89
CA VAL A 108 -9.43 1.87 -9.48
C VAL A 108 -10.51 0.83 -9.27
N ARG A 109 -11.67 0.97 -9.92
CA ARG A 109 -12.82 0.08 -9.72
C ARG A 109 -12.71 -1.23 -10.49
N SER A 110 -12.05 -1.23 -11.63
CA SER A 110 -11.95 -2.40 -12.51
C SER A 110 -10.82 -3.35 -12.10
N GLN A 111 -9.73 -2.82 -11.53
CA GLN A 111 -8.55 -3.59 -11.11
C GLN A 111 -7.84 -4.35 -12.25
N GLU A 112 -8.17 -4.06 -13.52
CA GLU A 112 -7.63 -4.75 -14.72
C GLU A 112 -6.11 -4.64 -14.88
N THR A 113 -5.49 -3.63 -14.28
CA THR A 113 -4.05 -3.38 -14.35
C THR A 113 -3.29 -3.87 -13.12
N VAL A 114 -3.97 -4.52 -12.17
CA VAL A 114 -3.41 -4.99 -10.89
C VAL A 114 -3.34 -6.51 -10.92
N GLN A 115 -2.22 -7.05 -11.40
CA GLN A 115 -1.97 -8.50 -11.52
C GLN A 115 -1.18 -9.04 -10.33
N ASP A 116 -0.99 -10.35 -10.22
CA ASP A 116 -0.47 -11.08 -9.07
C ASP A 116 0.62 -10.35 -8.25
N GLU A 117 1.74 -9.98 -8.86
CA GLU A 117 2.83 -9.28 -8.17
C GLU A 117 2.44 -7.87 -7.70
N SER A 118 1.71 -7.11 -8.52
CA SER A 118 1.20 -5.78 -8.19
C SER A 118 0.14 -5.86 -7.08
N TRP A 119 -0.71 -6.88 -7.12
CA TRP A 119 -1.71 -7.16 -6.10
C TRP A 119 -1.05 -7.44 -4.76
N MET A 120 -0.09 -8.37 -4.72
CA MET A 120 0.65 -8.70 -3.48
C MET A 120 1.43 -7.50 -2.96
N SER A 121 2.12 -6.79 -3.84
CA SER A 121 2.85 -5.56 -3.51
C SER A 121 1.94 -4.50 -2.91
N ALA A 122 0.75 -4.26 -3.46
CA ALA A 122 -0.21 -3.31 -2.92
C ALA A 122 -0.89 -3.80 -1.63
N MET A 123 -0.99 -5.11 -1.44
CA MET A 123 -1.71 -5.72 -0.32
C MET A 123 -0.86 -5.80 0.96
N ILE A 124 0.47 -5.93 0.85
CA ILE A 124 1.39 -5.86 1.99
C ILE A 124 1.21 -4.56 2.80
N PRO A 125 1.28 -3.34 2.22
CA PRO A 125 1.04 -2.12 2.98
C PRO A 125 -0.41 -1.97 3.44
N HIS A 126 -1.39 -2.53 2.71
CA HIS A 126 -2.79 -2.53 3.16
C HIS A 126 -2.96 -3.34 4.47
N HIS A 127 -2.39 -4.55 4.51
CA HIS A 127 -2.35 -5.39 5.70
C HIS A 127 -1.58 -4.73 6.84
N SER A 128 -0.48 -4.05 6.49
CA SER A 128 0.35 -3.32 7.42
C SER A 128 -0.41 -2.23 8.18
N ILE A 129 -1.35 -1.51 7.54
CA ILE A 129 -2.18 -0.52 8.23
C ILE A 129 -3.06 -1.19 9.28
N ALA A 130 -3.66 -2.34 8.95
CA ALA A 130 -4.50 -3.09 9.89
C ALA A 130 -3.71 -3.50 11.13
N ILE A 131 -2.49 -4.03 10.97
CA ILE A 131 -1.59 -4.36 12.09
C ILE A 131 -1.34 -3.13 12.96
N MET A 132 -0.90 -2.01 12.37
CA MET A 132 -0.64 -0.78 13.11
C MET A 132 -1.86 -0.34 13.94
N THR A 133 -3.04 -0.33 13.33
CA THR A 133 -4.27 0.11 13.99
C THR A 133 -4.72 -0.85 15.08
N SER A 134 -4.56 -2.16 14.87
CA SER A 134 -4.93 -3.18 15.87
C SER A 134 -3.96 -3.23 17.05
N GLU A 135 -2.65 -3.00 16.82
CA GLU A 135 -1.65 -3.00 17.90
C GLU A 135 -1.69 -1.73 18.77
N ARG A 136 -2.07 -0.59 18.18
CA ARG A 136 -2.01 0.72 18.86
C ARG A 136 -3.35 1.22 19.40
N ALA A 137 -4.46 0.54 19.08
CA ALA A 137 -5.77 0.95 19.57
C ALA A 137 -5.92 0.69 21.07
N GLU A 138 -6.51 1.66 21.79
CA GLU A 138 -6.85 1.53 23.22
C GLU A 138 -8.14 0.69 23.39
N ILE A 139 -8.02 -0.63 23.19
CA ILE A 139 -9.14 -1.56 23.25
C ILE A 139 -9.30 -2.12 24.67
N THR A 140 -10.47 -1.91 25.27
CA THR A 140 -10.77 -2.33 26.65
C THR A 140 -11.72 -3.52 26.75
N ASP A 141 -12.60 -3.74 25.77
CA ASP A 141 -13.47 -4.94 25.73
C ASP A 141 -12.62 -6.18 25.40
N PRO A 142 -12.61 -7.22 26.26
CA PRO A 142 -11.76 -8.40 26.07
C PRO A 142 -12.08 -9.19 24.79
N ARG A 143 -13.32 -9.15 24.29
CA ARG A 143 -13.70 -9.81 23.03
C ARG A 143 -13.11 -9.07 21.83
N VAL A 144 -13.11 -7.74 21.88
CA VAL A 144 -12.52 -6.90 20.83
C VAL A 144 -11.00 -6.99 20.85
N ALA A 145 -10.39 -7.08 22.04
CA ALA A 145 -8.95 -7.28 22.19
C ALA A 145 -8.50 -8.64 21.63
N ALA A 146 -9.30 -9.70 21.83
CA ALA A 146 -9.05 -10.99 21.23
C ALA A 146 -9.11 -10.91 19.68
N LEU A 147 -10.15 -10.28 19.14
CA LEU A 147 -10.28 -10.05 17.69
C LEU A 147 -9.10 -9.25 17.11
N ALA A 148 -8.65 -8.20 17.79
CA ALA A 148 -7.51 -7.40 17.34
C ALA A 148 -6.21 -8.22 17.27
N LYS A 149 -5.97 -9.10 18.25
CA LYS A 149 -4.83 -10.03 18.23
C LYS A 149 -4.92 -11.04 17.08
N GLU A 150 -6.10 -11.58 16.83
CA GLU A 150 -6.34 -12.49 15.69
C GLU A 150 -6.08 -11.80 14.35
N ILE A 151 -6.53 -10.55 14.19
CA ILE A 151 -6.24 -9.72 13.02
C ILE A 151 -4.73 -9.55 12.84
N VAL A 152 -4.01 -9.12 13.88
CA VAL A 152 -2.55 -8.94 13.81
C VAL A 152 -1.84 -10.23 13.38
N HIS A 153 -2.21 -11.36 13.97
CA HIS A 153 -1.61 -12.66 13.64
C HIS A 153 -1.88 -13.08 12.19
N ALA A 154 -3.14 -12.98 11.74
CA ALA A 154 -3.52 -13.34 10.37
C ALA A 154 -2.81 -12.46 9.34
N GLN A 155 -2.79 -11.14 9.57
CA GLN A 155 -2.24 -10.15 8.65
C GLN A 155 -0.71 -10.28 8.53
N ASN A 156 0.01 -10.51 9.65
CA ASN A 156 1.46 -10.75 9.64
C ASN A 156 1.80 -12.03 8.87
N ARG A 157 1.00 -13.10 9.03
CA ARG A 157 1.17 -14.35 8.29
C ARG A 157 0.95 -14.16 6.79
N GLU A 158 -0.08 -13.43 6.40
CA GLU A 158 -0.41 -13.13 5.00
C GLU A 158 0.67 -12.25 4.35
N ILE A 159 1.24 -11.28 5.09
CA ILE A 159 2.41 -10.53 4.63
C ILE A 159 3.62 -11.44 4.38
N SER A 160 3.94 -12.36 5.30
CA SER A 160 5.04 -13.32 5.08
C SER A 160 4.84 -14.16 3.82
N GLU A 161 3.61 -14.61 3.58
CA GLU A 161 3.25 -15.43 2.42
C GLU A 161 3.36 -14.65 1.11
N MET A 162 2.82 -13.43 1.06
CA MET A 162 2.95 -12.55 -0.10
C MET A 162 4.42 -12.21 -0.40
N ARG A 163 5.25 -11.95 0.62
CA ARG A 163 6.68 -11.69 0.43
C ARG A 163 7.43 -12.92 -0.09
N TYR A 164 7.07 -14.10 0.40
CA TYR A 164 7.62 -15.36 -0.12
C TYR A 164 7.24 -15.56 -1.58
N LEU A 165 5.96 -15.44 -1.94
CA LEU A 165 5.48 -15.62 -3.31
C LEU A 165 6.10 -14.60 -4.28
N LEU A 166 6.23 -13.33 -3.89
CA LEU A 166 6.93 -12.32 -4.69
C LEU A 166 8.39 -12.74 -4.96
N ALA A 167 9.10 -13.23 -3.95
CA ALA A 167 10.49 -13.67 -4.11
C ALA A 167 10.59 -14.95 -4.94
N ASP A 168 9.65 -15.89 -4.77
CA ASP A 168 9.59 -17.15 -5.50
C ASP A 168 9.29 -16.91 -6.98
N ILE A 169 8.26 -16.13 -7.31
CA ILE A 169 7.92 -15.77 -8.71
C ILE A 169 9.08 -15.02 -9.37
N ALA A 170 9.72 -14.09 -8.67
CA ALA A 170 10.89 -13.37 -9.20
C ALA A 170 12.09 -14.30 -9.50
N THR A 171 12.20 -15.43 -8.80
CA THR A 171 13.32 -16.38 -8.93
C THR A 171 13.00 -17.52 -9.90
N ASN A 172 11.79 -18.05 -9.82
CA ASN A 172 11.36 -19.31 -10.43
C ASN A 172 10.29 -19.13 -11.53
N GLY A 173 9.73 -17.92 -11.68
CA GLY A 173 8.63 -17.62 -12.60
C GLY A 173 7.26 -17.98 -12.03
N GLU A 174 6.22 -17.62 -12.77
CA GLU A 174 4.84 -17.97 -12.40
C GLU A 174 4.63 -19.48 -12.43
N ALA A 175 3.88 -19.98 -11.44
CA ALA A 175 3.51 -21.38 -11.37
C ALA A 175 2.54 -21.76 -12.49
N GLY A 176 2.76 -22.92 -13.13
CA GLY A 176 1.88 -23.44 -14.17
C GLY A 176 0.53 -23.93 -13.63
N SER A 177 -0.41 -24.21 -14.55
CA SER A 177 -1.75 -24.73 -14.19
C SER A 177 -1.74 -26.09 -13.50
N ASP A 178 -0.62 -26.79 -13.55
CA ASP A 178 -0.35 -28.09 -12.92
C ASP A 178 0.19 -27.96 -11.48
N TRP A 179 0.40 -26.74 -10.98
CA TRP A 179 0.88 -26.51 -9.63
C TRP A 179 -0.08 -27.13 -8.58
N PRO A 180 0.44 -27.90 -7.61
CA PRO A 180 -0.40 -28.56 -6.62
C PRO A 180 -0.93 -27.53 -5.61
N LEU A 181 -2.12 -26.97 -5.87
CA LEU A 181 -2.85 -26.03 -4.99
C LEU A 181 -3.45 -26.69 -3.73
N GLY A 182 -2.93 -27.85 -3.33
CA GLY A 182 -3.43 -28.62 -2.21
C GLY A 182 -4.75 -29.35 -2.46
N ALA A 183 -5.19 -29.46 -3.71
CA ALA A 183 -6.32 -30.29 -4.09
C ALA A 183 -5.93 -31.78 -4.03
N SER A 184 -6.57 -32.54 -3.14
CA SER A 184 -6.46 -34.00 -3.12
C SER A 184 -7.02 -34.58 -4.43
N ALA A 185 -6.27 -35.47 -5.09
CA ALA A 185 -6.69 -36.15 -6.31
C ALA A 185 -7.78 -37.23 -6.09
N GLY A 186 -8.40 -37.29 -4.91
CA GLY A 186 -9.45 -38.27 -4.58
C GLY A 186 -10.16 -38.00 -3.25
N PRO A 187 -11.17 -38.82 -2.90
CA PRO A 187 -11.78 -38.80 -1.57
C PRO A 187 -10.70 -39.01 -0.51
N ALA A 188 -10.79 -38.28 0.61
CA ALA A 188 -9.83 -38.39 1.71
C ALA A 188 -9.63 -39.86 2.10
N SER A 189 -8.42 -40.38 1.91
CA SER A 189 -8.03 -41.67 2.48
C SER A 189 -7.98 -41.51 3.99
N ILE A 190 -8.63 -42.44 4.71
CA ILE A 190 -8.36 -42.58 6.15
C ILE A 190 -7.01 -43.27 6.26
N ASP A 191 -5.96 -42.45 6.30
CA ASP A 191 -4.61 -42.91 6.56
C ASP A 191 -4.37 -43.04 8.07
N SER A 192 -3.43 -43.91 8.45
CA SER A 192 -3.01 -44.02 9.85
C SER A 192 -2.42 -42.68 10.33
N LEU A 193 -2.51 -42.38 11.64
CA LEU A 193 -1.95 -41.15 12.23
C LEU A 193 -0.48 -40.93 11.81
N ILE A 194 0.29 -42.02 11.68
CA ILE A 194 1.70 -42.00 11.26
C ILE A 194 1.85 -41.61 9.78
N GLN A 195 0.99 -42.11 8.89
CA GLN A 195 1.00 -41.73 7.47
C GLN A 195 0.50 -40.30 7.25
N ALA A 196 -0.54 -39.88 7.97
CA ALA A 196 -1.07 -38.53 7.86
C ALA A 196 -0.03 -37.45 8.20
N VAL A 197 0.87 -37.74 9.15
CA VAL A 197 1.99 -36.87 9.51
C VAL A 197 3.13 -36.92 8.47
N ALA A 198 3.26 -38.00 7.70
CA ALA A 198 4.32 -38.20 6.72
C ALA A 198 4.01 -37.68 5.29
N THR A 199 2.73 -37.44 4.97
CA THR A 199 2.29 -36.89 3.67
C THR A 199 1.53 -35.57 3.80
N PRO A 200 2.04 -34.55 4.53
CA PRO A 200 1.36 -33.28 4.60
C PRO A 200 1.33 -32.63 3.21
N VAL A 201 0.12 -32.42 2.69
CA VAL A 201 -0.10 -31.52 1.56
C VAL A 201 0.09 -30.10 2.07
N ILE A 202 1.34 -29.62 2.01
CA ILE A 202 1.79 -28.37 2.64
C ILE A 202 1.01 -27.15 2.14
N ALA A 203 0.51 -27.18 0.90
CA ALA A 203 -0.24 -26.09 0.30
C ALA A 203 -1.58 -25.75 1.01
N GLY A 204 -2.14 -26.66 1.82
CA GLY A 204 -3.43 -26.46 2.49
C GLY A 204 -3.40 -26.52 4.02
N ILE A 205 -2.32 -27.02 4.62
CA ILE A 205 -2.22 -27.15 6.07
C ILE A 205 -1.84 -25.78 6.66
N ARG A 206 -2.71 -25.27 7.54
CA ARG A 206 -2.46 -24.06 8.33
C ARG A 206 -2.22 -24.48 9.79
N PRO A 207 -0.98 -24.77 10.19
CA PRO A 207 -0.70 -25.19 11.55
C PRO A 207 -1.04 -24.05 12.49
N ALA A 208 -1.78 -24.35 13.56
CA ALA A 208 -2.03 -23.39 14.61
C ALA A 208 -0.72 -23.07 15.34
N PRO A 209 -0.52 -21.82 15.81
CA PRO A 209 0.62 -21.50 16.65
C PRO A 209 0.58 -22.33 17.95
N LEU A 210 1.75 -22.74 18.42
CA LEU A 210 1.94 -23.59 19.58
C LEU A 210 2.34 -22.73 20.79
N SER A 211 1.62 -22.87 21.90
CA SER A 211 2.03 -22.30 23.18
C SER A 211 3.24 -23.02 23.75
N THR A 212 4.02 -22.35 24.59
CA THR A 212 5.19 -22.93 25.26
C THR A 212 4.84 -24.20 26.04
N ASP A 213 3.67 -24.25 26.67
CA ASP A 213 3.20 -25.42 27.43
C ASP A 213 2.82 -26.60 26.53
N GLU A 214 2.31 -26.34 25.33
CA GLU A 214 2.03 -27.38 24.32
C GLU A 214 3.34 -27.98 23.80
N ILE A 215 4.32 -27.13 23.50
CA ILE A 215 5.64 -27.56 23.04
C ILE A 215 6.34 -28.42 24.10
N ALA A 216 6.33 -27.95 25.37
CA ALA A 216 6.93 -28.69 26.47
C ALA A 216 6.25 -30.05 26.70
N ARG A 217 4.92 -30.11 26.59
CA ARG A 217 4.16 -31.36 26.70
C ARG A 217 4.41 -32.31 25.53
N ALA A 218 4.57 -31.78 24.31
CA ALA A 218 4.77 -32.59 23.11
C ALA A 218 6.17 -33.19 23.05
N LEU A 219 7.21 -32.38 23.29
CA LEU A 219 8.60 -32.82 23.14
C LEU A 219 9.12 -33.59 24.36
N GLY A 220 8.59 -33.31 25.57
CA GLY A 220 9.08 -33.92 26.82
C GLY A 220 10.56 -33.62 27.13
N SER A 221 11.19 -32.73 26.36
CA SER A 221 12.61 -32.37 26.37
C SER A 221 12.77 -30.87 26.06
N SER A 222 14.01 -30.38 26.10
CA SER A 222 14.30 -28.97 25.77
C SER A 222 14.19 -28.73 24.27
N VAL A 223 13.49 -27.67 23.88
CA VAL A 223 13.40 -27.20 22.49
C VAL A 223 14.78 -26.81 21.98
N ALA A 224 15.18 -27.36 20.84
CA ALA A 224 16.43 -27.00 20.16
C ALA A 224 16.21 -26.03 19.00
N CYS A 225 15.13 -26.22 18.23
CA CYS A 225 14.79 -25.36 17.09
C CYS A 225 13.30 -25.06 17.04
N THR A 226 12.95 -23.84 16.65
CA THR A 226 11.57 -23.43 16.37
C THR A 226 11.46 -22.80 15.00
N PHE A 227 10.31 -22.98 14.35
CA PHE A 227 9.97 -22.31 13.11
C PHE A 227 8.74 -21.43 13.32
N VAL A 228 8.90 -20.15 12.96
CA VAL A 228 7.87 -19.12 13.09
C VAL A 228 7.54 -18.60 11.70
N ARG A 229 6.25 -18.62 11.32
CA ARG A 229 5.80 -18.21 9.98
C ARG A 229 5.56 -16.70 9.84
N ALA A 230 5.54 -15.96 10.94
CA ALA A 230 5.20 -14.53 10.95
C ALA A 230 5.96 -13.77 12.05
N VAL A 231 6.22 -12.48 11.82
CA VAL A 231 6.88 -11.63 12.83
C VAL A 231 6.00 -11.54 14.09
N ASN A 232 6.62 -11.68 15.27
CA ASN A 232 5.93 -11.66 16.57
C ASN A 232 4.81 -12.71 16.74
N ALA A 233 4.88 -13.84 16.03
CA ALA A 233 3.98 -14.96 16.21
C ALA A 233 4.61 -16.08 17.06
N ASP A 234 3.76 -16.86 17.71
CA ASP A 234 4.16 -18.12 18.33
C ASP A 234 4.62 -19.13 17.25
N PRO A 235 5.54 -20.05 17.59
CA PRO A 235 6.06 -21.02 16.62
C PRO A 235 4.98 -21.99 16.17
N ILE A 236 5.04 -22.39 14.91
CA ILE A 236 4.12 -23.38 14.33
C ILE A 236 4.74 -24.78 14.23
N LEU A 237 6.03 -24.88 14.56
CA LEU A 237 6.79 -26.13 14.62
C LEU A 237 7.95 -25.93 15.62
N ALA A 238 8.18 -26.94 16.45
CA ALA A 238 9.29 -26.99 17.39
C ALA A 238 9.90 -28.40 17.35
N THR A 239 11.22 -28.51 17.47
CA THR A 239 11.92 -29.80 17.46
C THR A 239 12.95 -29.87 18.58
N ASP A 240 13.24 -31.07 19.07
CA ASP A 240 14.31 -31.32 20.05
C ASP A 240 15.72 -31.44 19.42
N GLY A 241 15.84 -31.27 18.10
CA GLY A 241 17.09 -31.38 17.35
C GLY A 241 17.50 -32.82 16.99
N SER A 242 16.75 -33.84 17.47
CA SER A 242 16.91 -35.26 17.09
C SER A 242 15.93 -35.71 16.01
N GLY A 243 15.04 -34.81 15.56
CA GLY A 243 14.01 -35.07 14.56
C GLY A 243 12.64 -35.41 15.16
N GLN A 244 12.48 -35.38 16.48
CA GLN A 244 11.16 -35.35 17.13
C GLN A 244 10.57 -33.94 16.98
N ALA A 245 9.34 -33.86 16.49
CA ALA A 245 8.62 -32.62 16.18
C ALA A 245 7.17 -32.69 16.65
#